data_AF-A0A6P6AZY2-F1
#
_entry.id   AF-A0A6P6AZY2-F1
#
_cell.length_a   1.000
_cell.length_b   1.000
_cell.length_c   1.000
_cell.angle_alpha   90.00
_cell.angle_beta   90.00
_cell.angle_gamma   90.00
#
_symmetry.space_group_name_H-M   'P 1'
#
loop_
_entity.id
_entity.type
_entity.pdbx_description
1 polymer ?
#
loop_
_entity_poly.entity_id
_entity_poly.type
_entity_poly.pdbx_seq_one_letter_code
_entity_poly.pdbx_strand_id
1 'polypeptide(L)'
;MDVKDECKLKFLELKAKRNHRFIVFKIDENTQQVIVEKLGNPEETYQDFTNSLPADECRYAVFDYNFTTNENCQKSKIVFFAWSPDTSSVRSKMLYASSKDKFKRQLDGIQVELQATDPSEMSLDIVRGRAL
;
A
#
# COMPACT_ATOMS: atom_id res chain seq x y z
N MET A 1 5.17 -1.87 18.58
CA MET A 1 5.30 -2.16 17.13
C MET A 1 6.53 -1.48 16.58
N ASP A 2 7.47 -2.28 16.12
CA ASP A 2 8.69 -1.82 15.44
C ASP A 2 8.48 -1.93 13.92
N VAL A 3 9.10 -1.04 13.15
CA VAL A 3 9.04 -1.09 11.68
C VAL A 3 10.43 -1.46 11.23
N LYS A 4 10.59 -2.64 10.61
CA LYS A 4 11.91 -3.04 10.11
C LYS A 4 12.44 -1.98 9.16
N ASP A 5 13.70 -1.61 9.31
CA ASP A 5 14.37 -0.61 8.46
C ASP A 5 14.28 -0.97 6.98
N GLU A 6 14.19 -2.26 6.67
CA GLU A 6 13.92 -2.77 5.33
C GLU A 6 12.64 -2.18 4.70
N CYS A 7 11.56 -2.00 5.46
CA CYS A 7 10.32 -1.41 4.92
C CYS A 7 10.54 0.02 4.44
N LYS A 8 11.31 0.82 5.19
CA LYS A 8 11.66 2.18 4.82
C LYS A 8 12.58 2.18 3.60
N LEU A 9 13.58 1.30 3.59
CA LEU A 9 14.51 1.18 2.48
C LEU A 9 13.77 0.84 1.19
N LYS A 10 12.89 -0.16 1.19
CA LYS A 10 12.10 -0.55 0.02
C LYS A 10 11.16 0.55 -0.45
N PHE A 11 10.54 1.27 0.47
CA PHE A 11 9.73 2.44 0.13
C PHE A 11 10.56 3.56 -0.53
N LEU A 12 11.77 3.83 -0.02
CA LEU A 12 12.69 4.79 -0.64
C LEU A 12 13.13 4.34 -2.04
N GLU A 13 13.36 3.03 -2.25
CA GLU A 13 13.66 2.47 -3.57
C GLU A 13 12.49 2.65 -4.56
N LEU A 14 11.25 2.45 -4.11
CA LEU A 14 10.05 2.73 -4.91
C LEU A 14 9.95 4.22 -5.26
N LYS A 15 10.10 5.11 -4.27
CA LYS A 15 9.98 6.57 -4.46
C LYS A 15 11.08 7.15 -5.35
N ALA A 16 12.33 6.76 -5.15
CA ALA A 16 13.48 7.38 -5.79
C ALA A 16 13.89 6.68 -7.10
N LYS A 17 13.91 5.34 -7.12
CA LYS A 17 14.40 4.57 -8.27
C LYS A 17 13.29 4.08 -9.18
N ARG A 18 12.02 4.09 -8.72
CA ARG A 18 10.87 3.49 -9.41
C ARG A 18 11.11 2.01 -9.78
N ASN A 19 11.92 1.32 -8.99
CA ASN A 19 12.25 -0.09 -9.17
C ASN A 19 11.09 -1.03 -8.79
N HIS A 20 10.09 -0.51 -8.09
CA HIS A 20 8.93 -1.27 -7.64
C HIS A 20 7.67 -0.51 -8.00
N ARG A 21 6.66 -1.20 -8.54
CA ARG A 21 5.36 -0.59 -8.84
C ARG A 21 4.49 -0.50 -7.59
N PHE A 22 4.59 -1.50 -6.74
CA PHE A 22 3.90 -1.56 -5.46
C PHE A 22 4.72 -2.33 -4.43
N ILE A 23 4.38 -2.15 -3.16
CA ILE A 23 4.93 -2.91 -2.04
C ILE A 23 3.77 -3.31 -1.15
N VAL A 24 3.68 -4.60 -0.81
CA VAL A 24 2.75 -5.12 0.19
C VAL A 24 3.51 -5.38 1.47
N PHE A 25 2.96 -4.92 2.58
CA PHE A 25 3.46 -5.11 3.92
C PHE A 25 2.45 -5.86 4.76
N LYS A 26 2.97 -6.66 5.69
CA LYS A 26 2.17 -7.33 6.71
C LYS A 26 2.73 -7.07 8.09
N ILE A 27 1.85 -7.20 9.07
CA ILE A 27 2.22 -7.26 10.48
C ILE A 27 2.50 -8.72 10.80
N ASP A 28 3.74 -9.02 11.15
CA ASP A 28 4.09 -10.33 11.69
C ASP A 28 3.57 -10.43 13.13
N GLU A 29 2.60 -11.33 13.38
CA GLU A 29 1.95 -11.43 14.69
C GLU A 29 2.89 -11.97 15.78
N ASN A 30 3.90 -12.75 15.40
CA ASN A 30 4.85 -13.33 16.35
C ASN A 30 5.79 -12.27 16.92
N THR A 31 6.28 -11.39 16.05
CA THR A 31 7.25 -10.33 16.41
C THR A 31 6.59 -8.97 16.66
N GLN A 32 5.31 -8.82 16.29
CA GLN A 32 4.58 -7.55 16.28
C GLN A 32 5.32 -6.44 15.52
N GLN A 33 5.94 -6.81 14.39
CA GLN A 33 6.67 -5.89 13.52
C GLN A 33 6.03 -5.81 12.14
N VAL A 34 6.13 -4.64 11.51
CA VAL A 34 5.78 -4.52 10.09
C VAL A 34 6.95 -5.03 9.26
N ILE A 35 6.66 -5.93 8.33
CA ILE A 35 7.62 -6.52 7.40
C ILE A 35 7.11 -6.41 5.96
N VAL A 36 8.03 -6.44 5.00
CA VAL A 36 7.70 -6.55 3.57
C VAL A 36 7.22 -7.96 3.29
N GLU A 37 6.07 -8.09 2.63
CA GLU A 37 5.53 -9.37 2.19
C GLU A 37 5.80 -9.59 0.69
N LYS A 38 5.52 -8.57 -0.14
CA LYS A 38 5.72 -8.64 -1.59
C LYS A 38 6.26 -7.32 -2.12
N LEU A 39 7.22 -7.42 -3.04
CA LEU A 39 7.67 -6.32 -3.87
C LEU A 39 7.10 -6.53 -5.28
N GLY A 40 6.36 -5.55 -5.77
CA GLY A 40 5.82 -5.55 -7.11
C GLY A 40 6.86 -5.07 -8.12
N ASN A 41 7.10 -5.84 -9.17
CA ASN A 41 7.99 -5.46 -10.26
C ASN A 41 7.42 -4.26 -11.05
N PRO A 42 8.27 -3.47 -11.74
CA PRO A 42 7.81 -2.34 -12.54
C PRO A 42 6.83 -2.72 -13.67
N GLU A 43 6.91 -3.98 -14.13
CA GLU A 43 6.07 -4.55 -15.19
C GLU A 43 4.73 -5.09 -14.67
N GLU A 44 4.59 -5.31 -13.35
CA GLU A 44 3.32 -5.78 -12.77
C GLU A 44 2.26 -4.68 -12.83
N THR A 45 1.02 -5.10 -13.08
CA THR A 45 -0.12 -4.21 -13.27
C THR A 45 -0.85 -3.91 -11.97
N TYR A 46 -1.82 -3.01 -12.02
CA TYR A 46 -2.73 -2.77 -10.89
C TYR A 46 -3.52 -4.04 -10.50
N GLN A 47 -3.83 -4.89 -11.47
CA GLN A 47 -4.54 -6.13 -11.24
C GLN A 47 -3.66 -7.15 -10.48
N ASP A 48 -2.37 -7.22 -10.80
CA ASP A 48 -1.41 -8.06 -10.07
C ASP A 48 -1.24 -7.59 -8.61
N PHE A 49 -1.31 -6.28 -8.40
CA PHE A 49 -1.36 -5.69 -7.07
C PHE A 49 -2.64 -6.12 -6.32
N THR A 50 -3.84 -5.93 -6.89
CA THR A 50 -5.09 -6.35 -6.22
C THR A 50 -5.11 -7.85 -5.93
N ASN A 51 -4.59 -8.67 -6.85
CA ASN A 51 -4.52 -10.13 -6.68
C ASN A 51 -3.53 -10.55 -5.58
N SER A 52 -2.60 -9.67 -5.19
CA SER A 52 -1.66 -9.94 -4.10
C SER A 52 -2.23 -9.68 -2.71
N LEU A 53 -3.41 -9.08 -2.62
CA LEU A 53 -4.09 -8.82 -1.35
C LEU A 53 -4.98 -10.02 -0.97
N PRO A 54 -4.78 -10.63 0.21
CA PRO A 54 -5.55 -11.80 0.64
C PRO A 54 -6.99 -11.41 0.99
N ALA A 55 -7.93 -12.29 0.67
CA ALA A 55 -9.35 -12.05 0.90
C ALA A 55 -9.79 -12.19 2.37
N ASP A 56 -8.94 -12.74 3.23
CA ASP A 56 -9.23 -13.09 4.64
C ASP A 56 -8.28 -12.43 5.65
N GLU A 57 -7.24 -11.74 5.19
CA GLU A 57 -6.27 -11.10 6.07
C GLU A 57 -6.05 -9.62 5.72
N CYS A 58 -5.74 -8.81 6.74
CA CYS A 58 -5.41 -7.40 6.56
C CYS A 58 -3.98 -7.23 6.01
N ARG A 59 -3.75 -6.18 5.23
CA ARG A 59 -2.44 -5.78 4.70
C ARG A 59 -2.30 -4.27 4.63
N TYR A 60 -1.06 -3.78 4.60
CA TYR A 60 -0.79 -2.45 4.07
C TYR A 60 -0.17 -2.58 2.71
N ALA A 61 -0.40 -1.61 1.85
CA ALA A 61 0.34 -1.52 0.61
C ALA A 61 0.63 -0.08 0.23
N VAL A 62 1.65 0.07 -0.60
CA VAL A 62 1.97 1.33 -1.29
C VAL A 62 1.99 1.04 -2.77
N PHE A 63 1.37 1.91 -3.56
CA PHE A 63 1.37 1.83 -5.02
C PHE A 63 1.83 3.17 -5.60
N ASP A 64 2.74 3.14 -6.58
CA ASP A 64 3.11 4.31 -7.37
C ASP A 64 2.14 4.48 -8.54
N TYR A 65 1.15 5.36 -8.38
CA TYR A 65 0.15 5.63 -9.40
C TYR A 65 0.67 6.67 -10.40
N ASN A 66 1.08 6.19 -11.56
CA ASN A 66 1.47 7.02 -12.69
C ASN A 66 0.25 7.40 -13.54
N PHE A 67 0.07 8.69 -13.81
CA PHE A 67 -1.00 9.22 -14.66
C PHE A 67 -0.51 10.37 -15.55
N THR A 68 -1.17 10.55 -16.69
CA THR A 68 -0.90 11.66 -17.61
C THR A 68 -1.97 12.73 -17.42
N THR A 69 -1.55 13.97 -17.20
CA THR A 69 -2.50 15.11 -17.13
C THR A 69 -3.00 15.49 -18.52
N ASN A 70 -4.06 16.31 -18.57
CA ASN A 70 -4.62 16.83 -19.82
C ASN A 70 -3.59 17.64 -20.65
N GLU A 71 -2.52 18.13 -20.01
CA GLU A 71 -1.41 18.84 -20.64
C GLU A 71 -0.32 17.90 -21.17
N ASN A 72 -0.58 16.59 -21.22
CA ASN A 72 0.37 15.55 -21.62
C ASN A 72 1.62 15.46 -20.71
N CYS A 73 1.52 15.95 -19.47
CA CYS A 73 2.58 15.82 -18.47
C CYS A 73 2.40 14.53 -17.66
N GLN A 74 3.42 13.69 -17.62
CA GLN A 74 3.44 12.51 -16.74
C GLN A 74 3.67 12.94 -15.29
N LYS A 75 2.74 12.56 -14.42
CA LYS A 75 2.85 12.73 -12.97
C LYS A 75 2.72 11.38 -12.29
N SER A 76 3.27 11.29 -11.08
CA SER A 76 3.10 10.12 -10.24
C SER A 76 2.63 10.56 -8.86
N LYS A 77 1.77 9.74 -8.24
CA LYS A 77 1.34 9.91 -6.86
C LYS A 77 1.53 8.60 -6.10
N ILE A 78 2.15 8.70 -4.93
CA ILE A 78 2.29 7.56 -4.03
C ILE A 78 1.00 7.41 -3.22
N VAL A 79 0.35 6.26 -3.40
CA VAL A 79 -0.92 5.92 -2.75
C VAL A 79 -0.67 4.84 -1.71
N PHE A 80 -1.10 5.09 -0.48
CA PHE A 80 -1.09 4.12 0.60
C PHE A 80 -2.46 3.46 0.75
N PHE A 81 -2.48 2.14 0.81
CA PHE A 81 -3.66 1.31 0.99
C PHE A 81 -3.63 0.65 2.36
N ALA A 82 -4.70 0.83 3.14
CA ALA A 82 -5.01 0.03 4.31
C ALA A 82 -6.09 -0.99 3.92
N TRP A 83 -5.66 -2.23 3.66
CA TRP A 83 -6.51 -3.34 3.29
C TRP A 83 -6.99 -4.08 4.53
N SER A 84 -8.31 -4.16 4.72
CA SER A 84 -8.92 -4.78 5.90
C SER A 84 -10.23 -5.49 5.53
N PRO A 85 -10.15 -6.69 4.93
CA PRO A 85 -11.34 -7.34 4.38
C PRO A 85 -12.32 -7.76 5.47
N ASP A 86 -13.60 -7.83 5.14
CA ASP A 86 -14.63 -8.02 6.16
C ASP A 86 -14.58 -9.38 6.87
N THR A 87 -14.07 -10.37 6.16
CA THR A 87 -13.76 -11.73 6.59
C THR A 87 -12.58 -11.82 7.57
N SER A 88 -11.73 -10.80 7.67
CA SER A 88 -10.61 -10.78 8.62
C SER A 88 -11.08 -10.82 10.06
N SER A 89 -10.27 -11.45 10.92
CA SER A 89 -10.55 -11.49 12.36
C SER A 89 -10.59 -10.07 12.95
N VAL A 90 -11.53 -9.84 13.89
CA VAL A 90 -11.69 -8.55 14.59
C VAL A 90 -10.36 -8.09 15.23
N ARG A 91 -9.62 -9.05 15.81
CA ARG A 91 -8.30 -8.78 16.40
C ARG A 91 -7.31 -8.24 15.37
N SER A 92 -7.25 -8.84 14.19
CA SER A 92 -6.37 -8.39 13.10
C SER A 92 -6.76 -7.00 12.63
N LYS A 93 -8.05 -6.75 12.38
CA LYS A 93 -8.56 -5.42 11.99
C LYS A 93 -8.18 -4.34 13.02
N MET A 94 -8.34 -4.62 14.31
CA MET A 94 -7.94 -3.70 15.38
C MET A 94 -6.43 -3.45 15.41
N LEU A 95 -5.62 -4.50 15.22
CA LEU A 95 -4.16 -4.40 15.20
C LEU A 95 -3.69 -3.52 14.03
N TYR A 96 -4.21 -3.74 12.83
CA TYR A 96 -3.91 -2.92 11.67
C TYR A 96 -4.43 -1.48 11.84
N ALA A 97 -5.69 -1.28 12.24
CA ALA A 97 -6.23 0.07 12.45
C ALA A 97 -5.40 0.89 13.46
N SER A 98 -5.03 0.31 14.60
CA SER A 98 -4.22 0.97 15.63
C SER A 98 -2.76 1.21 15.24
N SER A 99 -2.21 0.39 14.33
CA SER A 99 -0.81 0.46 13.91
C SER A 99 -0.58 1.36 12.69
N LYS A 100 -1.63 1.61 11.90
CA LYS A 100 -1.59 2.33 10.62
C LYS A 100 -0.86 3.67 10.71
N ASP A 101 -1.26 4.54 11.62
CA ASP A 101 -0.70 5.90 11.68
C ASP A 101 0.77 5.90 12.09
N LYS A 102 1.18 4.95 12.95
CA LYS A 102 2.59 4.79 13.32
C LYS A 102 3.42 4.36 12.12
N PHE A 103 2.93 3.38 11.36
CA PHE A 103 3.63 2.88 10.16
C PHE A 103 3.68 3.93 9.06
N LYS A 104 2.55 4.57 8.73
CA LYS A 104 2.45 5.62 7.71
C LYS A 104 3.42 6.77 7.94
N ARG A 105 3.61 7.20 9.20
CA ARG A 105 4.59 8.25 9.56
C ARG A 105 6.04 7.87 9.25
N GLN A 106 6.36 6.59 9.09
CA GLN A 106 7.69 6.15 8.67
C GLN A 106 7.89 6.24 7.14
N LEU A 107 6.81 6.41 6.37
CA LEU A 107 6.80 6.43 4.91
C LEU A 107 6.58 7.87 4.41
N ASP A 108 7.64 8.67 4.44
CA ASP A 108 7.59 10.08 4.03
C ASP A 108 7.40 10.24 2.51
N GLY A 109 6.29 10.85 2.10
CA GLY A 109 5.95 11.09 0.69
C GLY A 109 4.69 10.39 0.20
N ILE A 110 3.93 9.74 1.08
CA ILE A 110 2.56 9.32 0.77
C ILE A 110 1.72 10.57 0.49
N GLN A 111 1.03 10.58 -0.65
CA GLN A 111 0.21 11.71 -1.10
C GLN A 111 -1.28 11.42 -1.00
N VAL A 112 -1.65 10.15 -1.10
CA VAL A 112 -3.04 9.70 -1.02
C VAL A 112 -3.11 8.51 -0.07
N GLU A 113 -4.13 8.51 0.78
CA GLU A 113 -4.47 7.38 1.64
C GLU A 113 -5.83 6.85 1.25
N LEU A 114 -5.92 5.53 1.12
CA LEU A 114 -7.14 4.80 0.81
C LEU A 114 -7.28 3.64 1.80
N GLN A 115 -8.47 3.49 2.37
CA GLN A 115 -8.85 2.32 3.14
C GLN A 115 -9.88 1.55 2.33
N ALA A 116 -9.71 0.23 2.23
CA ALA A 116 -10.60 -0.64 1.49
C ALA A 116 -10.85 -1.93 2.27
N THR A 117 -12.10 -2.38 2.28
CA THR A 117 -12.51 -3.71 2.77
C THR A 117 -12.87 -4.66 1.63
N ASP A 118 -13.04 -4.14 0.42
CA ASP A 118 -13.31 -4.91 -0.80
C ASP A 118 -12.45 -4.40 -1.99
N PRO A 119 -12.02 -5.25 -2.94
CA PRO A 119 -11.20 -4.79 -4.07
C PRO A 119 -11.90 -3.75 -4.96
N SER A 120 -13.24 -3.68 -4.95
CA SER A 120 -13.99 -2.65 -5.67
C SER A 120 -13.78 -1.24 -5.11
N GLU A 121 -13.54 -1.11 -3.80
CA GLU A 121 -13.29 0.16 -3.10
C GLU A 121 -11.90 0.74 -3.38
N MET A 122 -11.02 -0.05 -3.96
CA MET A 122 -9.70 0.37 -4.43
C MET A 122 -9.63 0.47 -5.95
N SER A 123 -10.75 0.47 -6.67
CA SER A 123 -10.72 0.59 -8.14
C SER A 123 -9.90 1.80 -8.64
N LEU A 124 -9.30 1.65 -9.84
CA LEU A 124 -8.46 2.68 -10.45
C LEU A 124 -9.16 4.04 -10.58
N ASP A 125 -10.48 4.05 -10.76
CA ASP A 125 -11.29 5.27 -10.81
C ASP A 125 -11.28 6.03 -9.47
N ILE A 126 -11.38 5.31 -8.35
CA ILE A 126 -11.30 5.91 -7.00
C ILE A 126 -9.90 6.46 -6.77
N VAL A 127 -8.88 5.69 -7.13
CA VAL A 127 -7.47 6.12 -7.03
C VAL A 127 -7.25 7.38 -7.87
N ARG A 128 -7.75 7.40 -9.11
CA ARG A 128 -7.67 8.55 -10.02
C ARG A 128 -8.39 9.77 -9.45
N GLY A 129 -9.60 9.60 -8.93
CA GLY A 129 -10.40 10.69 -8.34
C GLY A 129 -9.74 11.30 -7.10
N ARG A 130 -8.96 10.52 -6.34
CA ARG A 130 -8.15 11.01 -5.20
C ARG A 130 -6.79 11.57 -5.63
N ALA A 131 -6.30 11.15 -6.80
CA ALA A 131 -5.02 11.55 -7.35
C ALA A 131 -5.08 12.82 -8.23
N LEU A 132 -6.26 13.23 -8.70
CA LEU A 132 -6.42 14.48 -9.45
C LEU A 132 -6.61 15.70 -8.53
#